data_AF-A0A3D1F5P9-F1
#
_entry.id   AF-A0A3D1F5P9-F1
#
_cell.length_a   1.000
_cell.length_b   1.000
_cell.length_c   1.000
_cell.angle_alpha   90.00
_cell.angle_beta   90.00
_cell.angle_gamma   90.00
#
_symmetry.space_group_name_H-M   'P 1'
#
loop_
_entity.id
_entity.type
_entity.pdbx_description
1 polymer ?
#
loop_
_entity_poly.entity_id
_entity_poly.type
_entity_poly.pdbx_seq_one_letter_code
_entity_poly.pdbx_strand_id
1 'polypeptide(L)'
;QISFLRYSVEKALERARLIRENNAYREHLEEQVTKRTVELNEVNRQLENKNIALREILSALEDEKDAVGKSVSNNVEKIVLPLIANLRIRISDEDRKQLDMLENQLLQITSPYNESMGETASQLSPMELRVALHIRQGLSAKEIAQIENISVDTVSTHRRSIRRKLGLTNAKINLMTYLETHLEVPTSN
;
A
#
# COMPACT_ATOMS: atom_id res chain seq x y z
N GLN A 1 -5.89 40.39 -79.78
CA GLN A 1 -7.01 40.36 -78.81
C GLN A 1 -7.57 38.94 -78.59
N ILE A 2 -7.82 38.16 -79.65
CA ILE A 2 -8.35 36.77 -79.52
C ILE A 2 -7.39 35.81 -78.76
N SER A 3 -6.07 35.90 -78.93
CA SER A 3 -5.13 35.01 -78.22
C SER A 3 -5.03 35.29 -76.72
N PHE A 4 -5.21 36.55 -76.30
CA PHE A 4 -5.21 36.96 -74.90
C PHE A 4 -6.46 36.44 -74.18
N LEU A 5 -7.64 36.59 -74.80
CA LEU A 5 -8.89 36.02 -74.28
C LEU A 5 -8.82 34.50 -74.14
N ARG A 6 -8.27 33.80 -75.15
CA ARG A 6 -8.07 32.34 -75.09
C ARG A 6 -7.15 31.94 -73.93
N TYR A 7 -6.01 32.61 -73.77
CA TYR A 7 -5.08 32.36 -72.67
C TYR A 7 -5.71 32.62 -71.29
N SER A 8 -6.47 33.70 -71.14
CA SER A 8 -7.17 34.03 -69.89
C SER A 8 -8.24 32.99 -69.53
N VAL A 9 -9.01 32.52 -70.51
CA VAL A 9 -10.01 31.45 -70.32
C VAL A 9 -9.33 30.14 -69.94
N GLU A 10 -8.27 29.75 -70.64
CA GLU A 10 -7.51 28.53 -70.35
C GLU A 10 -6.91 28.55 -68.93
N LYS A 11 -6.32 29.67 -68.52
CA LYS A 11 -5.80 29.86 -67.16
C LYS A 11 -6.89 29.83 -66.09
N ALA A 12 -8.08 30.36 -66.39
CA ALA A 12 -9.22 30.32 -65.48
C ALA A 12 -9.79 28.90 -65.32
N LEU A 13 -9.87 28.14 -66.43
CA LEU A 13 -10.29 26.75 -66.42
C LEU A 13 -9.31 25.86 -65.65
N GLU A 14 -8.01 26.07 -65.83
CA GLU A 14 -6.98 25.32 -65.10
C GLU A 14 -7.02 25.62 -63.60
N ARG A 15 -7.20 26.89 -63.20
CA ARG A 15 -7.42 27.25 -61.79
C ARG A 15 -8.66 26.59 -61.22
N ALA A 16 -9.77 26.60 -61.95
CA ALA A 16 -11.02 25.97 -61.49
C ALA A 16 -10.86 24.44 -61.33
N ARG A 17 -10.07 23.79 -62.21
CA ARG A 17 -9.73 22.37 -62.08
C ARG A 17 -8.90 22.10 -60.82
N LEU A 18 -7.82 22.85 -60.62
CA LEU A 18 -6.94 22.69 -59.46
C LEU A 18 -7.68 22.92 -58.13
N ILE A 19 -8.59 23.91 -58.08
CA ILE A 19 -9.42 24.14 -56.89
C ILE A 19 -10.32 22.95 -56.60
N ARG A 20 -10.96 22.36 -57.62
CA ARG A 20 -11.81 21.17 -57.43
C ARG A 20 -11.00 19.97 -56.94
N GLU A 21 -9.85 19.73 -57.54
CA GLU A 21 -8.96 18.62 -57.14
C GLU A 21 -8.42 18.82 -55.72
N ASN A 22 -8.04 20.04 -55.36
CA ASN A 22 -7.60 20.37 -54.01
C ASN A 22 -8.74 20.18 -52.99
N ASN A 23 -9.95 20.63 -53.30
CA ASN A 23 -11.10 20.46 -52.43
C ASN A 23 -11.44 18.97 -52.23
N ALA A 24 -11.47 18.18 -53.30
CA ALA A 24 -11.71 16.74 -53.20
C ALA A 24 -10.61 16.03 -52.38
N TYR A 25 -9.35 16.42 -52.55
CA TYR A 25 -8.25 15.90 -51.76
C TYR A 25 -8.38 16.25 -50.26
N ARG A 26 -8.80 17.50 -49.97
CA ARG A 26 -9.05 17.95 -48.60
C ARG A 26 -10.20 17.21 -47.94
N GLU A 27 -11.32 17.06 -48.63
CA GLU A 27 -12.49 16.31 -48.13
C GLU A 27 -12.10 14.86 -47.80
N HIS A 28 -11.36 14.20 -48.69
CA HIS A 28 -10.89 12.84 -48.45
C HIS A 28 -9.95 12.74 -47.24
N LEU A 29 -9.03 13.70 -47.08
CA LEU A 29 -8.12 13.73 -45.94
C LEU A 29 -8.87 14.00 -44.64
N GLU A 30 -9.85 14.90 -44.64
CA GLU A 30 -10.73 15.18 -43.49
C GLU A 30 -11.54 13.94 -43.10
N GLU A 31 -12.05 13.18 -44.07
CA GLU A 31 -12.73 11.90 -43.84
C GLU A 31 -11.78 10.86 -43.20
N GLN A 32 -10.56 10.71 -43.74
CA GLN A 32 -9.57 9.79 -43.18
C GLN A 32 -9.19 10.17 -41.74
N VAL A 33 -8.94 11.46 -41.47
CA VAL A 33 -8.64 11.94 -40.13
C VAL A 33 -9.79 11.67 -39.18
N THR A 34 -11.03 11.93 -39.61
CA THR A 34 -12.23 11.69 -38.79
C THR A 34 -12.38 10.21 -38.46
N LYS A 35 -12.28 9.34 -39.46
CA LYS A 35 -12.35 7.89 -39.28
C LYS A 35 -11.27 7.40 -38.31
N ARG A 36 -10.03 7.83 -38.51
CA ARG A 36 -8.90 7.40 -37.67
C ARG A 36 -9.00 7.95 -36.24
N THR A 37 -9.54 9.16 -36.08
CA THR A 37 -9.81 9.76 -34.77
C THR A 37 -10.85 8.94 -34.00
N VAL A 38 -11.93 8.52 -34.65
CA VAL A 38 -12.95 7.65 -34.03
C VAL A 38 -12.35 6.30 -33.63
N GLU A 39 -11.59 5.66 -34.50
CA GLU A 39 -10.93 4.38 -34.21
C GLU A 39 -9.94 4.50 -33.04
N LEU A 40 -9.13 5.57 -33.00
CA LEU A 40 -8.19 5.83 -31.90
C LEU A 40 -8.93 6.06 -30.59
N ASN A 41 -10.02 6.82 -30.60
CA ASN A 41 -10.82 7.07 -29.40
C ASN A 41 -11.41 5.78 -28.83
N GLU A 42 -11.89 4.87 -29.69
CA GLU A 42 -12.42 3.59 -29.23
C GLU A 42 -11.33 2.68 -28.65
N VAL A 43 -10.15 2.62 -29.27
CA VAL A 43 -9.01 1.87 -28.74
C VAL A 43 -8.54 2.46 -27.40
N ASN A 44 -8.47 3.79 -27.28
CA ASN A 44 -8.11 4.45 -26.03
C ASN A 44 -9.11 4.12 -24.92
N ARG A 45 -10.41 4.17 -25.21
CA ARG A 45 -11.45 3.80 -24.25
C ARG A 45 -11.32 2.35 -23.79
N GLN A 46 -11.01 1.43 -24.71
CA GLN A 46 -10.78 0.02 -24.36
C GLN A 46 -9.52 -0.15 -23.50
N LEU A 47 -8.45 0.61 -23.76
CA LEU A 47 -7.24 0.60 -22.95
C LEU A 47 -7.50 1.15 -21.54
N GLU A 48 -8.25 2.23 -21.41
CA GLU A 48 -8.65 2.79 -20.12
C GLU A 48 -9.45 1.77 -19.30
N ASN A 49 -10.45 1.12 -19.91
CA ASN A 49 -11.24 0.09 -19.25
C ASN A 49 -10.38 -1.09 -18.78
N LYS A 50 -9.42 -1.55 -19.61
CA LYS A 50 -8.49 -2.61 -19.23
C LYS A 50 -7.58 -2.19 -18.07
N ASN A 51 -7.10 -0.95 -18.08
CA ASN A 51 -6.27 -0.41 -16.99
C ASN A 51 -7.04 -0.34 -15.66
N ILE A 52 -8.32 0.03 -15.70
CA ILE A 52 -9.20 0.02 -14.52
C ILE A 52 -9.33 -1.41 -14.00
N ALA A 53 -9.71 -2.36 -14.86
CA ALA A 53 -9.86 -3.76 -14.48
C ALA A 53 -8.56 -4.36 -13.90
N LEU A 54 -7.40 -4.05 -14.51
CA LEU A 54 -6.11 -4.50 -13.99
C LEU A 54 -5.80 -3.93 -12.60
N ARG A 55 -6.11 -2.66 -12.35
CA ARG A 55 -5.93 -2.04 -11.03
C ARG A 55 -6.83 -2.69 -9.97
N GLU A 56 -8.08 -2.98 -10.32
CA GLU A 56 -9.01 -3.68 -9.43
C GLU A 56 -8.50 -5.09 -9.10
N ILE A 57 -8.02 -5.83 -10.09
CA ILE A 57 -7.43 -7.17 -9.89
C ILE A 57 -6.19 -7.09 -9.00
N LEU A 58 -5.30 -6.12 -9.23
CA LEU A 58 -4.10 -5.93 -8.41
C LEU A 58 -4.46 -5.63 -6.95
N SER A 59 -5.43 -4.74 -6.72
CA SER A 59 -5.92 -4.42 -5.38
C SER A 59 -6.49 -5.67 -4.69
N ALA A 60 -7.32 -6.45 -5.39
CA ALA A 60 -7.90 -7.66 -4.84
C ALA A 60 -6.84 -8.72 -4.48
N LEU A 61 -5.78 -8.84 -5.30
CA LEU A 61 -4.66 -9.73 -5.01
C LEU A 61 -3.82 -9.27 -3.80
N GLU A 62 -3.62 -7.96 -3.63
CA GLU A 62 -2.97 -7.41 -2.46
C GLU A 62 -3.79 -7.70 -1.19
N ASP A 63 -5.10 -7.47 -1.23
CA ASP A 63 -6.00 -7.74 -0.11
C ASP A 63 -6.01 -9.24 0.27
N GLU A 64 -6.05 -10.13 -0.72
CA GLU A 64 -6.02 -11.58 -0.49
C GLU A 64 -4.68 -12.02 0.11
N LYS A 65 -3.56 -11.50 -0.42
CA LYS A 65 -2.22 -11.76 0.11
C LYS A 65 -2.11 -11.32 1.57
N ASP A 66 -2.64 -10.15 1.90
CA ASP A 66 -2.63 -9.62 3.27
C ASP A 66 -3.51 -10.46 4.20
N ALA A 67 -4.68 -10.92 3.74
CA ALA A 67 -5.55 -11.81 4.50
C ALA A 67 -4.86 -13.15 4.81
N VAL A 68 -4.20 -13.75 3.82
CA VAL A 68 -3.40 -14.98 4.00
C VAL A 68 -2.27 -14.72 4.99
N GLY A 69 -1.52 -13.63 4.82
CA GLY A 69 -0.44 -13.24 5.72
C GLY A 69 -0.89 -13.12 7.18
N LYS A 70 -1.97 -12.37 7.42
CA LYS A 70 -2.58 -12.21 8.75
C LYS A 70 -3.04 -13.54 9.35
N SER A 71 -3.59 -14.45 8.54
CA SER A 71 -4.00 -15.77 9.01
C SER A 71 -2.79 -16.62 9.45
N VAL A 72 -1.73 -16.64 8.64
CA VAL A 72 -0.49 -17.37 8.94
C VAL A 72 0.17 -16.83 10.20
N SER A 73 0.33 -15.50 10.30
CA SER A 73 0.90 -14.85 11.49
C SER A 73 0.11 -15.12 12.76
N ASN A 74 -1.23 -15.04 12.70
CA ASN A 74 -2.09 -15.37 13.84
C ASN A 74 -1.92 -16.83 14.28
N ASN A 75 -1.86 -17.78 13.33
CA ASN A 75 -1.66 -19.19 13.66
C ASN A 75 -0.29 -19.42 14.31
N VAL A 76 0.75 -18.75 13.82
CA VAL A 76 2.08 -18.82 14.43
C VAL A 76 2.07 -18.27 15.85
N GLU A 77 1.49 -17.08 16.05
CA GLU A 77 1.47 -16.42 17.36
C GLU A 77 0.59 -17.14 18.39
N LYS A 78 -0.59 -17.62 17.99
CA LYS A 78 -1.58 -18.21 18.90
C LYS A 78 -1.45 -19.72 19.10
N ILE A 79 -0.79 -20.42 18.18
CA ILE A 79 -0.67 -21.90 18.22
C ILE A 79 0.79 -22.32 18.27
N VAL A 80 1.61 -21.90 17.31
CA VAL A 80 2.98 -22.43 17.17
C VAL A 80 3.91 -21.94 18.28
N LEU A 81 3.92 -20.63 18.58
CA LEU A 81 4.77 -20.06 19.64
C LEU A 81 4.43 -20.63 21.03
N PRO A 82 3.16 -20.77 21.45
CA PRO A 82 2.82 -21.46 22.69
C PRO A 82 3.29 -22.91 22.74
N LEU A 83 3.25 -23.65 21.63
CA LEU A 83 3.78 -25.01 21.56
C LEU A 83 5.30 -25.03 21.74
N ILE A 84 6.02 -24.11 21.09
CA ILE A 84 7.47 -23.94 21.26
C ILE A 84 7.80 -23.60 22.73
N ALA A 85 7.06 -22.67 23.35
CA ALA A 85 7.24 -22.32 24.76
C ALA A 85 7.02 -23.50 25.70
N ASN A 86 6.00 -24.32 25.45
CA ASN A 86 5.73 -25.54 26.22
C ASN A 86 6.85 -26.59 26.07
N LEU A 87 7.40 -26.74 24.86
CA LEU A 87 8.51 -27.65 24.60
C LEU A 87 9.80 -27.20 25.28
N ARG A 88 10.06 -25.89 25.33
CA ARG A 88 11.27 -25.29 25.95
C ARG A 88 11.47 -25.67 27.41
N ILE A 89 10.37 -25.95 28.12
CA ILE A 89 10.36 -26.36 29.54
C ILE A 89 10.84 -27.82 29.71
N ARG A 90 10.71 -28.66 28.68
CA ARG A 90 10.89 -30.13 28.78
C ARG A 90 12.19 -30.66 28.16
N ILE A 91 12.91 -29.83 27.42
CA ILE A 91 14.09 -30.24 26.62
C ILE A 91 15.43 -29.84 27.26
N SER A 92 16.50 -30.50 26.82
CA SER A 92 17.89 -30.28 27.25
C SER A 92 18.46 -28.94 26.74
N ASP A 93 19.56 -28.46 27.31
CA ASP A 93 20.18 -27.19 26.89
C ASP A 93 20.75 -27.21 25.46
N GLU A 94 21.14 -28.37 24.94
CA GLU A 94 21.58 -28.53 23.55
C GLU A 94 20.40 -28.41 22.57
N ASP A 95 19.26 -29.02 22.90
CA ASP A 95 18.03 -28.94 22.11
C ASP A 95 17.42 -27.53 22.15
N ARG A 96 17.60 -26.79 23.26
CA ARG A 96 17.14 -25.39 23.39
C ARG A 96 17.75 -24.49 22.32
N LYS A 97 19.03 -24.65 21.99
CA LYS A 97 19.67 -23.84 20.94
C LYS A 97 19.05 -24.09 19.56
N GLN A 98 18.71 -25.34 19.26
CA GLN A 98 18.02 -25.69 18.01
C GLN A 98 16.60 -25.13 17.98
N LEU A 99 15.90 -25.19 19.12
CA LEU A 99 14.57 -24.61 19.27
C LEU A 99 14.58 -23.09 19.10
N ASP A 100 15.57 -22.39 19.66
CA ASP A 100 15.74 -20.95 19.50
C ASP A 100 16.04 -20.58 18.03
N MET A 101 16.83 -21.37 17.31
CA MET A 101 17.03 -21.17 15.87
C MET A 101 15.75 -21.38 15.08
N LEU A 102 14.95 -22.40 15.40
CA LEU A 102 13.67 -22.67 14.76
C LEU A 102 12.68 -21.52 15.00
N GLU A 103 12.56 -21.06 16.24
CA GLU A 103 11.72 -19.92 16.61
C GLU A 103 12.12 -18.67 15.82
N ASN A 104 13.43 -18.37 15.75
CA ASN A 104 13.94 -17.24 14.98
C ASN A 104 13.65 -17.39 13.48
N GLN A 105 13.83 -18.57 12.88
CA GLN A 105 13.51 -18.79 11.47
C GLN A 105 12.01 -18.64 11.20
N LEU A 106 11.17 -19.14 12.10
CA LEU A 106 9.72 -19.01 11.99
C LEU A 106 9.31 -17.54 12.02
N LEU A 107 9.86 -16.77 12.97
CA LEU A 107 9.62 -15.32 13.09
C LEU A 107 10.11 -14.55 11.85
N GLN A 108 11.24 -14.95 11.25
CA GLN A 108 11.74 -14.34 10.01
C GLN A 108 10.82 -14.63 8.81
N ILE A 109 10.29 -15.86 8.69
CA ILE A 109 9.36 -16.23 7.61
C ILE A 109 8.01 -15.51 7.76
N THR A 110 7.56 -15.27 9.00
CA THR A 110 6.32 -14.53 9.26
C THR A 110 6.50 -13.01 9.30
N SER A 111 7.73 -12.51 9.38
CA SER A 111 8.02 -11.07 9.49
C SER A 111 7.39 -10.23 8.37
N PRO A 112 7.43 -10.63 7.08
CA PRO A 112 6.82 -9.85 6.00
C PRO A 112 5.29 -9.74 6.11
N TYR A 113 4.65 -10.65 6.83
CA TYR A 113 3.21 -10.66 7.06
C TYR A 113 2.81 -9.98 8.37
N ASN A 114 3.80 -9.70 9.24
CA ASN A 114 3.63 -8.93 10.47
C ASN A 114 3.77 -7.41 10.25
N GLU A 115 4.04 -6.97 9.03
CA GLU A 115 4.12 -5.54 8.66
C GLU A 115 2.79 -4.79 8.87
N SER A 116 1.66 -5.49 9.09
CA SER A 116 0.40 -4.88 9.52
C SER A 116 0.43 -4.40 10.99
N MET A 117 1.47 -4.69 11.76
CA MET A 117 1.79 -3.89 12.94
C MET A 117 2.43 -2.60 12.40
N GLY A 118 1.59 -1.64 12.00
CA GLY A 118 1.97 -0.47 11.20
C GLY A 118 3.25 0.23 11.68
N GLU A 119 3.93 0.95 10.79
CA GLU A 119 5.24 1.64 10.94
C GLU A 119 5.62 2.10 12.37
N THR A 120 4.63 2.56 13.14
CA THR A 120 4.62 2.79 14.60
C THR A 120 5.21 1.66 15.46
N ALA A 121 4.83 0.39 15.26
CA ALA A 121 5.25 -0.76 16.05
C ALA A 121 6.73 -1.13 15.78
N SER A 122 7.16 -1.01 14.53
CA SER A 122 8.55 -1.25 14.11
C SER A 122 9.55 -0.26 14.70
N GLN A 123 9.10 0.92 15.14
CA GLN A 123 9.95 1.92 15.79
C GLN A 123 10.16 1.68 17.29
N LEU A 124 9.37 0.78 17.90
CA LEU A 124 9.39 0.50 19.34
C LEU A 124 10.19 -0.77 19.65
N SER A 125 10.91 -0.76 20.77
CA SER A 125 11.49 -2.00 21.31
C SER A 125 10.39 -2.92 21.85
N PRO A 126 10.66 -4.24 22.04
CA PRO A 126 9.66 -5.18 22.53
C PRO A 126 9.01 -4.75 23.86
N MET A 127 9.78 -4.15 24.78
CA MET A 127 9.25 -3.64 26.05
C MET A 127 8.39 -2.38 25.85
N GLU A 128 8.81 -1.46 24.98
CA GLU A 128 8.05 -0.26 24.67
C GLU A 128 6.74 -0.58 23.92
N LEU A 129 6.75 -1.60 23.06
CA LEU A 129 5.56 -2.09 22.37
C LEU A 129 4.55 -2.67 23.35
N ARG A 130 4.98 -3.52 24.30
CA ARG A 130 4.10 -4.01 25.37
C ARG A 130 3.49 -2.89 26.19
N VAL A 131 4.29 -1.92 26.62
CA VAL A 131 3.80 -0.74 27.36
C VAL A 131 2.83 0.09 26.50
N ALA A 132 3.10 0.26 25.20
CA ALA A 132 2.21 0.97 24.28
C ALA A 132 0.86 0.26 24.10
N LEU A 133 0.84 -1.08 24.01
CA LEU A 133 -0.38 -1.89 23.91
C LEU A 133 -1.27 -1.72 25.15
N HIS A 134 -0.67 -1.74 26.35
CA HIS A 134 -1.42 -1.50 27.60
C HIS A 134 -1.94 -0.07 27.70
N ILE A 135 -1.17 0.94 27.25
CA ILE A 135 -1.63 2.34 27.21
C ILE A 135 -2.82 2.49 26.27
N ARG A 136 -2.79 1.83 25.10
CA ARG A 136 -3.90 1.82 24.14
C ARG A 136 -5.16 1.21 24.74
N GLN A 137 -5.03 0.19 25.59
CA GLN A 137 -6.15 -0.43 26.31
C GLN A 137 -6.71 0.46 27.45
N GLY A 138 -6.14 1.64 27.68
CA GLY A 138 -6.60 2.57 28.72
C GLY A 138 -6.07 2.28 30.12
N LEU A 139 -5.10 1.36 30.26
CA LEU A 139 -4.53 1.02 31.55
C LEU A 139 -3.69 2.17 32.12
N SER A 140 -3.82 2.37 33.44
CA SER A 140 -3.06 3.37 34.18
C SER A 140 -1.60 2.92 34.37
N ALA A 141 -0.71 3.88 34.61
CA ALA A 141 0.71 3.57 34.83
C ALA A 141 0.94 2.64 36.04
N LYS A 142 0.02 2.62 37.02
CA LYS A 142 0.06 1.71 38.17
C LYS A 142 -0.31 0.28 37.77
N GLU A 143 -1.35 0.12 36.95
CA GLU A 143 -1.77 -1.20 36.46
C GLU A 143 -0.71 -1.78 35.52
N ILE A 144 -0.13 -0.98 34.63
CA ILE A 144 0.95 -1.41 33.74
C ILE A 144 2.17 -1.86 34.54
N ALA A 145 2.55 -1.07 35.57
CA ALA A 145 3.66 -1.41 36.45
C ALA A 145 3.45 -2.76 37.14
N GLN A 146 2.21 -3.04 37.56
CA GLN A 146 1.85 -4.29 38.20
C GLN A 146 1.84 -5.49 37.22
N ILE A 147 1.36 -5.30 35.99
CA ILE A 147 1.31 -6.34 34.95
C ILE A 147 2.72 -6.71 34.48
N GLU A 148 3.56 -5.71 34.22
CA GLU A 148 4.93 -5.91 33.70
C GLU A 148 5.97 -6.13 34.81
N ASN A 149 5.55 -6.10 36.09
CA ASN A 149 6.41 -6.25 37.27
C ASN A 149 7.60 -5.25 37.29
N ILE A 150 7.31 -3.97 37.03
CA ILE A 150 8.27 -2.86 37.00
C ILE A 150 7.78 -1.67 37.84
N SER A 151 8.64 -0.69 38.10
CA SER A 151 8.22 0.50 38.83
C SER A 151 7.37 1.44 37.97
N VAL A 152 6.49 2.23 38.62
CA VAL A 152 5.69 3.28 37.94
C VAL A 152 6.58 4.32 37.25
N ASP A 153 7.77 4.59 37.80
CA ASP A 153 8.77 5.47 37.21
C ASP A 153 9.38 4.86 35.94
N THR A 154 9.58 3.54 35.93
CA THR A 154 10.02 2.79 34.74
C THR A 154 8.97 2.87 33.63
N VAL A 155 7.68 2.73 33.95
CA VAL A 155 6.58 2.92 32.97
C VAL A 155 6.57 4.36 32.42
N SER A 156 6.81 5.35 33.27
CA SER A 156 6.89 6.76 32.86
C SER A 156 8.08 7.02 31.92
N THR A 157 9.19 6.33 32.17
CA THR A 157 10.38 6.36 31.29
C THR A 157 10.08 5.72 29.93
N HIS A 158 9.44 4.54 29.90
CA HIS A 158 8.99 3.93 28.66
C HIS A 158 8.02 4.83 27.89
N ARG A 159 7.06 5.48 28.56
CA ARG A 159 6.15 6.47 27.94
C ARG A 159 6.89 7.62 27.26
N ARG A 160 7.94 8.15 27.89
CA ARG A 160 8.77 9.20 27.29
C ARG A 160 9.53 8.68 26.07
N SER A 161 10.10 7.47 26.16
CA SER A 161 10.81 6.85 25.02
C SER A 161 9.88 6.55 23.84
N ILE A 162 8.68 6.05 24.10
CA ILE A 162 7.63 5.82 23.10
C ILE A 162 7.30 7.15 22.40
N ARG A 163 7.00 8.21 23.16
CA ARG A 163 6.72 9.53 22.57
C ARG A 163 7.86 10.07 21.72
N ARG A 164 9.11 9.87 22.15
CA ARG A 164 10.29 10.29 21.40
C ARG A 164 10.41 9.53 20.08
N LYS A 165 10.22 8.21 20.12
CA LYS A 165 10.34 7.33 18.95
C LYS A 165 9.23 7.57 17.93
N LEU A 166 8.01 7.87 18.40
CA LEU A 166 6.85 8.18 17.55
C LEU A 166 6.79 9.66 17.10
N GLY A 167 7.84 10.45 17.31
CA GLY A 167 7.86 11.86 16.91
C GLY A 167 6.89 12.79 17.67
N LEU A 168 6.29 12.31 18.76
CA LEU A 168 5.30 13.06 19.58
C LEU A 168 5.96 13.96 20.63
N THR A 169 7.25 14.23 20.53
CA THR A 169 7.95 15.11 21.47
C THR A 169 7.40 16.54 21.31
N ASN A 170 6.90 17.13 22.40
CA ASN A 170 6.26 18.47 22.43
C ASN A 170 4.90 18.61 21.70
N ALA A 171 4.37 17.55 21.12
CA ALA A 171 3.02 17.57 20.54
C ALA A 171 1.94 17.50 21.65
N LYS A 172 0.88 18.34 21.56
CA LYS A 172 -0.30 18.29 22.46
C LYS A 172 -1.23 17.09 22.19
N ILE A 173 -0.70 16.01 21.62
CA ILE A 173 -1.45 14.81 21.26
C ILE A 173 -1.39 13.81 22.41
N ASN A 174 -2.56 13.26 22.77
CA ASN A 174 -2.67 12.18 23.75
C ASN A 174 -2.07 10.90 23.16
N LEU A 175 -1.13 10.29 23.89
CA LEU A 175 -0.45 9.07 23.45
C LEU A 175 -1.43 7.90 23.26
N MET A 176 -2.45 7.78 24.11
CA MET A 176 -3.48 6.73 23.98
C MET A 176 -4.25 6.88 22.67
N THR A 177 -4.80 8.05 22.40
CA THR A 177 -5.56 8.34 21.16
C THR A 177 -4.71 8.19 19.91
N TYR A 178 -3.43 8.55 19.97
CA TYR A 178 -2.50 8.32 18.86
C TYR A 178 -2.28 6.82 18.61
N LEU A 179 -2.06 6.04 19.67
CA LEU A 179 -1.88 4.59 19.57
C LEU A 179 -3.17 3.89 19.13
N GLU A 180 -4.36 4.36 19.51
CA GLU A 180 -5.63 3.80 19.02
C GLU A 180 -5.81 3.97 17.50
N THR A 181 -5.29 5.06 16.94
CA THR A 181 -5.47 5.40 15.52
C THR A 181 -4.32 4.90 14.62
N HIS A 182 -3.11 4.74 15.16
CA HIS A 182 -1.90 4.44 14.38
C HIS A 182 -1.19 3.14 14.79
N LEU A 183 -1.70 2.44 15.82
CA LEU A 183 -1.26 1.08 16.17
C LEU A 183 -2.40 0.14 15.83
N GLU A 184 -2.45 -0.30 14.56
CA GLU A 184 -3.37 -1.34 14.14
C GLU A 184 -3.02 -2.64 14.89
N VAL A 185 -3.93 -3.05 15.75
CA VAL A 185 -3.92 -4.36 16.39
C VAL A 185 -5.15 -5.08 15.85
N PRO A 186 -5.07 -6.36 15.45
CA PRO A 186 -6.25 -7.11 15.08
C PRO A 186 -7.22 -7.07 16.26
N THR A 187 -8.32 -6.32 16.12
CA THR A 187 -9.41 -6.35 17.08
C THR A 187 -9.94 -7.77 17.06
N SER A 188 -9.94 -8.41 18.22
CA SER A 188 -10.55 -9.73 18.38
C SER A 188 -12.06 -9.56 18.22
N ASN A 189 -12.58 -10.03 17.10
CA ASN A 189 -13.94 -10.52 16.93
C ASN A 189 -13.86 -11.86 16.19
#